data_AF-A0A2J4QL10-F1
#
_entry.id   AF-A0A2J4QL10-F1
#
_cell.length_a   1.000
_cell.length_b   1.000
_cell.length_c   1.000
_cell.angle_alpha   90.00
_cell.angle_beta   90.00
_cell.angle_gamma   90.00
#
_symmetry.space_group_name_H-M   'P 1'
#
loop_
_entity.id
_entity.type
_entity.pdbx_description
1 polymer ?
#
loop_
_entity_poly.entity_id
_entity_poly.type
_entity_poly.pdbx_seq_one_letter_code
_entity_poly.pdbx_strand_id
1 'polypeptide(L)'
;YQQATFENHLAVAMLKKSERQTRWVLEDEGHMIGANHLPECMRLRMAQSPLAVVEDPFAVRLERLREEYFARMHHDFLAAYGEEQGWQAYSDYLHHGLFAIRRRLGLQRFAQLTARLDEALLEQQRTTSTEAHFSWLVPLLNEYYDPMYRYQLGKKAEKIIFRGSWQDVAAWLAE
;
A
#
# COMPACT_ATOMS: atom_id res chain seq x y z
N TYR A 1 -0.58 19.97 4.89
CA TYR A 1 0.05 20.87 5.88
C TYR A 1 1.47 21.17 5.45
N GLN A 2 2.00 22.34 5.79
CA GLN A 2 3.43 22.63 5.62
C GLN A 2 4.26 21.68 6.51
N GLN A 3 5.50 21.37 6.10
CA GLN A 3 6.40 20.44 6.80
C GLN A 3 6.53 20.76 8.30
N ALA A 4 6.82 22.02 8.65
CA ALA A 4 6.98 22.44 10.05
C ALA A 4 5.74 22.17 10.91
N THR A 5 4.54 22.33 10.34
CA THR A 5 3.29 22.03 11.04
C THR A 5 3.15 20.54 11.31
N PHE A 6 3.49 19.70 10.34
CA PHE A 6 3.50 18.24 10.50
C PHE A 6 4.47 17.80 11.61
N GLU A 7 5.71 18.31 11.59
CA GLU A 7 6.72 17.98 12.59
C GLU A 7 6.32 18.41 14.00
N ASN A 8 5.75 19.62 14.16
CA ASN A 8 5.25 20.10 15.44
C ASN A 8 4.11 19.24 15.97
N HIS A 9 3.15 18.87 15.12
CA HIS A 9 2.06 17.99 15.52
C HIS A 9 2.56 16.60 15.92
N LEU A 10 3.53 16.04 15.17
CA LEU A 10 4.15 14.77 15.49
C LEU A 10 4.88 14.82 16.84
N ALA A 11 5.70 15.84 17.08
CA ALA A 11 6.43 16.03 18.33
C ALA A 11 5.48 16.14 19.53
N VAL A 12 4.41 16.94 19.41
CA VAL A 12 3.39 17.08 20.47
C VAL A 12 2.68 15.74 20.73
N ALA A 13 2.32 15.00 19.66
CA ALA A 13 1.68 13.70 19.81
C ALA A 13 2.59 12.67 20.49
N MET A 14 3.89 12.69 20.18
CA MET A 14 4.88 11.82 20.81
C MET A 14 5.11 12.17 22.28
N LEU A 15 5.27 13.46 22.62
CA LEU A 15 5.44 13.92 24.00
C LEU A 15 4.24 13.55 24.88
N LYS A 16 3.01 13.70 24.38
CA LYS A 16 1.80 13.29 25.13
C LYS A 16 1.75 11.80 25.43
N LYS A 17 2.45 10.97 24.65
CA LYS A 17 2.50 9.51 24.80
C LYS A 17 3.75 9.02 25.52
N SER A 18 4.80 9.84 25.65
CA SER A 18 6.12 9.41 26.13
C SER A 18 6.14 8.97 27.59
N GLU A 19 5.20 9.42 28.42
CA GLU A 19 5.09 8.95 29.80
C GLU A 19 4.66 7.49 29.92
N ARG A 20 3.97 6.95 28.91
CA ARG A 20 3.38 5.59 28.93
C ARG A 20 3.93 4.67 27.85
N GLN A 21 4.60 5.22 26.83
CA GLN A 21 5.06 4.50 25.65
C GLN A 21 6.56 4.67 25.50
N THR A 22 7.30 3.56 25.61
CA THR A 22 8.76 3.52 25.46
C THR A 22 9.20 2.95 24.12
N ARG A 23 8.29 2.28 23.40
CA ARG A 23 8.54 1.64 22.10
C ARG A 23 7.71 2.31 21.02
N TRP A 24 8.37 2.70 19.94
CA TRP A 24 7.73 3.25 18.74
C TRP A 24 7.91 2.27 17.59
N VAL A 25 6.80 1.93 16.94
CA VAL A 25 6.79 1.12 15.72
C VAL A 25 6.47 2.06 14.57
N LEU A 26 7.29 2.01 13.52
CA LEU A 26 7.08 2.78 12.31
C LEU A 26 6.92 1.80 11.14
N GLU A 27 5.98 2.10 10.26
CA GLU A 27 5.91 1.44 8.97
C GLU A 27 7.06 1.94 8.09
N ASP A 28 7.76 1.00 7.45
CA ASP A 28 8.88 1.28 6.53
C ASP A 28 8.33 1.75 5.17
N GLU A 29 7.65 2.90 5.18
CA GLU A 29 7.14 3.56 3.99
C GLU A 29 8.28 4.30 3.24
N GLY A 30 7.96 4.76 2.02
CA GLY A 30 8.86 5.60 1.24
C GLY A 30 9.27 6.89 1.97
N HIS A 31 10.24 7.61 1.40
CA HIS A 31 10.79 8.82 2.03
C HIS A 31 9.72 9.92 2.29
N MET A 32 8.65 9.92 1.50
CA MET A 32 7.58 10.92 1.53
C MET A 32 6.28 10.30 2.05
N ILE A 33 5.62 11.02 2.96
CA ILE A 33 4.25 10.78 3.41
C ILE A 33 3.39 11.90 2.80
N GLY A 34 2.87 11.65 1.59
CA GLY A 34 2.27 12.68 0.76
C GLY A 34 3.27 13.78 0.38
N ALA A 35 3.03 15.02 0.82
CA ALA A 35 3.93 16.15 0.59
C ALA A 35 4.97 16.36 1.71
N ASN A 36 4.88 15.61 2.81
CA ASN A 36 5.77 15.75 3.97
C ASN A 36 6.78 14.60 4.02
N HIS A 37 7.80 14.76 4.85
CA HIS A 37 8.77 13.69 5.15
C HIS A 37 8.91 13.49 6.66
N LEU A 38 9.33 12.29 7.05
CA LEU A 38 9.65 11.98 8.44
C LEU A 38 10.81 12.88 8.93
N PRO A 39 10.76 13.44 10.15
CA PRO A 39 11.88 14.22 10.69
C PRO A 39 13.20 13.48 10.57
N GLU A 40 14.28 14.20 10.25
CA GLU A 40 15.56 13.57 9.92
C GLU A 40 16.08 12.66 11.03
N CYS A 41 16.00 13.10 12.29
CA CYS A 41 16.43 12.30 13.43
C CYS A 41 15.70 10.94 13.53
N MET A 42 14.40 10.93 13.24
CA MET A 42 13.60 9.71 13.22
C MET A 42 13.95 8.84 12.02
N ARG A 43 14.15 9.44 10.83
CA ARG A 43 14.57 8.71 9.62
C ARG A 43 15.92 8.01 9.82
N LEU A 44 16.90 8.72 10.37
CA LEU A 44 18.23 8.16 10.66
C LEU A 44 18.15 7.03 11.68
N ARG A 45 17.30 7.17 12.71
CA ARG A 45 17.08 6.12 13.70
C ARG A 45 16.35 4.91 13.10
N MET A 46 15.30 5.14 12.32
CA MET A 46 14.52 4.09 11.64
C MET A 46 15.41 3.27 10.72
N ALA A 47 16.30 3.90 9.95
CA ALA A 47 17.24 3.21 9.07
C ALA A 47 18.18 2.23 9.80
N GLN A 48 18.39 2.40 11.10
CA GLN A 48 19.25 1.55 11.93
C GLN A 48 18.45 0.62 12.86
N SER A 49 17.12 0.75 12.88
CA SER A 49 16.28 0.01 13.81
C SER A 49 16.03 -1.42 13.34
N PRO A 50 15.74 -2.36 14.27
CA PRO A 50 15.29 -3.69 13.91
C PRO A 50 13.97 -3.65 13.11
N LEU A 51 13.77 -4.65 12.25
CA LEU A 51 12.57 -4.81 11.44
C LEU A 51 11.79 -6.04 11.87
N ALA A 52 10.47 -5.89 11.94
CA ALA A 52 9.53 -7.00 11.90
C ALA A 52 8.81 -6.99 10.55
N VAL A 53 8.66 -8.15 9.93
CA VAL A 53 8.05 -8.27 8.61
C VAL A 53 6.68 -8.93 8.75
N VAL A 54 5.64 -8.23 8.30
CA VAL A 54 4.32 -8.82 8.08
C VAL A 54 4.34 -9.57 6.76
N GLU A 55 4.23 -10.89 6.84
CA GLU A 55 4.20 -11.81 5.70
C GLU A 55 2.89 -12.60 5.71
N ASP A 56 1.80 -11.90 5.38
CA ASP A 56 0.49 -12.54 5.24
C ASP A 56 0.46 -13.49 4.02
N PRO A 57 -0.32 -14.58 4.10
CA PRO A 57 -0.57 -15.45 2.96
C PRO A 57 -1.06 -14.67 1.74
N PHE A 58 -0.69 -15.12 0.54
CA PHE A 58 -1.04 -14.42 -0.71
C PHE A 58 -2.55 -14.16 -0.84
N ALA A 59 -3.39 -15.15 -0.52
CA ALA A 59 -4.84 -15.02 -0.56
C ALA A 59 -5.37 -13.92 0.38
N VAL A 60 -4.80 -13.78 1.59
CA VAL A 60 -5.19 -12.74 2.55
C VAL A 60 -4.82 -11.35 2.02
N ARG A 61 -3.61 -11.20 1.47
CA ARG A 61 -3.19 -9.93 0.83
C ARG A 61 -4.08 -9.57 -0.35
N LEU A 62 -4.42 -10.57 -1.18
CA LEU A 62 -5.24 -10.38 -2.37
C LEU A 62 -6.65 -9.90 -2.02
N GLU A 63 -7.31 -10.52 -1.04
CA GLU A 63 -8.63 -10.10 -0.58
C GLU A 63 -8.61 -8.70 0.05
N ARG A 64 -7.58 -8.40 0.86
CA ARG A 64 -7.42 -7.06 1.43
C ARG A 64 -7.32 -5.99 0.35
N LEU A 65 -6.51 -6.24 -0.69
CA LEU A 65 -6.36 -5.32 -1.82
C LEU A 65 -7.65 -5.19 -2.65
N ARG A 66 -8.42 -6.29 -2.80
CA ARG A 66 -9.73 -6.25 -3.45
C ARG A 66 -10.70 -5.32 -2.71
N GLU A 67 -10.77 -5.46 -1.40
CA GLU A 67 -11.64 -4.66 -0.55
C GLU A 67 -11.25 -3.18 -0.59
N GLU A 68 -9.97 -2.88 -0.40
CA GLU A 68 -9.47 -1.49 -0.38
C GLU A 68 -9.63 -0.79 -1.73
N TYR A 69 -9.17 -1.41 -2.81
CA TYR A 69 -9.06 -0.74 -4.10
C TYR A 69 -10.25 -0.95 -5.02
N PHE A 70 -11.09 -1.98 -4.85
CA PHE A 70 -12.20 -2.22 -5.79
C PHE A 70 -13.58 -2.10 -5.14
N ALA A 71 -13.73 -2.47 -3.87
CA ALA A 71 -15.01 -2.31 -3.17
C ALA A 71 -15.12 -0.90 -2.57
N ARG A 72 -14.21 -0.56 -1.66
CA ARG A 72 -14.25 0.69 -0.91
C ARG A 72 -13.98 1.90 -1.79
N MET A 73 -12.90 1.86 -2.57
CA MET A 73 -12.55 3.01 -3.41
C MET A 73 -13.60 3.30 -4.48
N HIS A 74 -14.19 2.27 -5.09
CA HIS A 74 -15.35 2.41 -5.96
C HIS A 74 -16.51 3.11 -5.24
N HIS A 75 -16.88 2.64 -4.05
CA HIS A 75 -17.91 3.28 -3.23
C HIS A 75 -17.58 4.75 -2.94
N ASP A 76 -16.35 5.06 -2.54
CA ASP A 76 -15.91 6.41 -2.20
C ASP A 76 -15.97 7.36 -3.41
N PHE A 77 -15.61 6.89 -4.61
CA PHE A 77 -15.73 7.68 -5.85
C PHE A 77 -17.19 7.95 -6.22
N LEU A 78 -18.08 6.96 -6.11
CA LEU A 78 -19.51 7.17 -6.35
C LEU A 78 -20.13 8.11 -5.33
N ALA A 79 -19.77 7.97 -4.05
CA ALA A 79 -20.26 8.85 -2.99
C ALA A 79 -19.81 10.30 -3.20
N ALA A 80 -18.61 10.52 -3.72
CA ALA A 80 -18.06 11.87 -3.94
C ALA A 80 -18.56 12.54 -5.22
N TYR A 81 -18.74 11.80 -6.31
CA TYR A 81 -18.98 12.37 -7.65
C TYR A 81 -20.30 11.91 -8.32
N GLY A 82 -21.07 11.04 -7.68
CA GLY A 82 -22.25 10.40 -8.28
C GLY A 82 -21.90 9.20 -9.18
N GLU A 83 -22.90 8.52 -9.73
CA GLU A 83 -22.71 7.24 -10.43
C GLU A 83 -21.81 7.36 -11.67
N GLU A 84 -22.19 8.18 -12.65
CA GLU A 84 -21.50 8.26 -13.94
C GLU A 84 -20.09 8.86 -13.81
N GLN A 85 -19.98 10.02 -13.16
CA GLN A 85 -18.69 10.70 -12.96
C GLN A 85 -17.80 9.94 -11.98
N GLY A 86 -18.37 9.35 -10.93
CA GLY A 86 -17.64 8.52 -9.97
C GLY A 86 -17.07 7.26 -10.62
N TRP A 87 -17.84 6.59 -11.48
CA TRP A 87 -17.36 5.44 -12.24
C TRP A 87 -16.17 5.81 -13.14
N GLN A 88 -16.29 6.90 -13.90
CA GLN A 88 -15.20 7.37 -14.76
C GLN A 88 -13.95 7.72 -13.94
N ALA A 89 -14.10 8.46 -12.83
CA ALA A 89 -12.98 8.83 -11.96
C ALA A 89 -12.29 7.62 -11.32
N TYR A 90 -13.06 6.62 -10.89
CA TYR A 90 -12.55 5.35 -10.38
C TYR A 90 -11.77 4.57 -11.45
N SER A 91 -12.32 4.47 -12.66
CA SER A 91 -11.64 3.83 -13.80
C SER A 91 -10.33 4.54 -14.14
N ASP A 92 -10.35 5.87 -14.25
CA ASP A 92 -9.17 6.68 -14.56
C ASP A 92 -8.09 6.54 -13.47
N TYR A 93 -8.50 6.45 -12.20
CA TYR A 93 -7.58 6.22 -11.10
C TYR A 93 -6.80 4.91 -11.26
N LEU A 94 -7.50 3.79 -11.54
CA LEU A 94 -6.85 2.48 -11.71
C LEU A 94 -5.91 2.48 -12.92
N HIS A 95 -6.35 3.06 -14.04
CA HIS A 95 -5.52 3.23 -15.24
C HIS A 95 -4.28 4.08 -14.97
N HIS A 96 -4.43 5.18 -14.24
CA HIS A 96 -3.32 6.04 -13.86
C HIS A 96 -2.29 5.29 -13.00
N GLY A 97 -2.76 4.51 -12.02
CA GLY A 97 -1.89 3.66 -11.19
C GLY A 97 -1.07 2.67 -12.01
N LEU A 98 -1.71 1.97 -12.96
CA LEU A 98 -1.02 1.03 -13.84
C LEU A 98 -0.04 1.74 -14.80
N PHE A 99 -0.42 2.91 -15.32
CA PHE A 99 0.43 3.72 -16.19
C PHE A 99 1.69 4.23 -15.48
N ALA A 100 1.58 4.63 -14.21
CA ALA A 100 2.71 5.13 -13.41
C ALA A 100 3.87 4.12 -13.32
N ILE A 101 3.57 2.82 -13.40
CA ILE A 101 4.57 1.74 -13.34
C ILE A 101 4.92 1.14 -14.71
N ARG A 102 4.37 1.66 -15.81
CA ARG A 102 4.58 1.18 -17.19
C ARG A 102 6.05 1.00 -17.57
N ARG A 103 6.93 1.92 -17.17
CA ARG A 103 8.37 1.85 -17.48
C ARG A 103 9.03 0.60 -16.89
N ARG A 104 8.57 0.15 -15.73
CA ARG A 104 9.11 -1.03 -15.03
C ARG A 104 8.46 -2.33 -15.55
N LEU A 105 7.20 -2.28 -15.93
CA LEU A 105 6.49 -3.40 -16.56
C LEU A 105 6.99 -3.72 -17.97
N GLY A 106 7.40 -2.68 -18.72
CA GLY A 106 7.63 -2.77 -20.17
C GLY A 106 6.32 -2.69 -20.97
N LEU A 107 6.42 -2.32 -22.24
CA LEU A 107 5.25 -2.01 -23.09
C LEU A 107 4.31 -3.20 -23.27
N GLN A 108 4.85 -4.40 -23.50
CA GLN A 108 4.05 -5.60 -23.73
C GLN A 108 3.20 -5.98 -22.51
N ARG A 109 3.80 -6.07 -21.32
CA ARG A 109 3.08 -6.43 -20.10
C ARG A 109 2.09 -5.35 -19.69
N PHE A 110 2.49 -4.08 -19.83
CA PHE A 110 1.57 -2.97 -19.59
C PHE A 110 0.32 -3.07 -20.45
N ALA A 111 0.46 -3.33 -21.75
CA ALA A 111 -0.68 -3.49 -22.65
C ALA A 111 -1.57 -4.69 -22.23
N GLN A 112 -0.97 -5.82 -21.86
CA GLN A 112 -1.71 -7.01 -21.41
C GLN A 112 -2.49 -6.75 -20.11
N LEU A 113 -1.87 -6.10 -19.12
CA LEU A 113 -2.52 -5.77 -17.86
C LEU A 113 -3.62 -4.71 -18.04
N THR A 114 -3.41 -3.76 -18.96
CA THR A 114 -4.41 -2.73 -19.26
C THR A 114 -5.66 -3.35 -19.89
N ALA A 115 -5.49 -4.23 -20.89
CA ALA A 115 -6.63 -4.92 -21.50
C ALA A 115 -7.44 -5.74 -20.48
N ARG A 116 -6.77 -6.41 -19.53
CA ARG A 116 -7.44 -7.15 -18.45
C ARG A 116 -8.13 -6.24 -17.43
N LEU A 117 -7.56 -5.06 -17.17
CA LEU A 117 -8.22 -4.03 -16.35
C LEU A 117 -9.50 -3.54 -17.04
N ASP A 118 -9.44 -3.24 -18.34
CA ASP A 118 -10.61 -2.84 -19.13
C ASP A 118 -11.73 -3.90 -19.09
N GLU A 119 -11.38 -5.17 -19.31
CA GLU A 119 -12.32 -6.30 -19.21
C GLU A 119 -12.92 -6.42 -17.80
N ALA A 120 -12.10 -6.27 -16.76
CA ALA A 120 -12.55 -6.35 -15.38
C ALA A 120 -13.51 -5.21 -15.00
N LEU A 121 -13.23 -3.99 -15.47
CA LEU A 121 -14.10 -2.84 -15.27
C LEU A 121 -15.47 -3.03 -15.93
N LEU A 122 -15.50 -3.52 -17.18
CA LEU A 122 -16.75 -3.82 -17.87
C LEU A 122 -17.58 -4.87 -17.12
N GLU A 123 -16.93 -5.91 -16.61
CA GLU A 123 -17.61 -6.94 -15.83
C GLU A 123 -18.12 -6.39 -14.49
N GLN A 124 -17.31 -5.61 -13.77
CA GLN A 124 -17.74 -4.96 -12.53
C GLN A 124 -18.93 -4.03 -12.76
N GLN A 125 -18.97 -3.28 -13.87
CA GLN A 125 -20.11 -2.41 -14.21
C GLN A 125 -21.39 -3.22 -14.46
N ARG A 126 -21.26 -4.41 -15.07
CA ARG A 126 -22.39 -5.27 -15.42
C ARG A 126 -22.94 -6.07 -14.25
N THR A 127 -22.07 -6.54 -13.35
CA THR A 127 -22.45 -7.52 -12.31
C THR A 127 -22.20 -7.07 -10.89
N THR A 128 -21.59 -5.90 -10.69
CA THR A 128 -21.08 -5.39 -9.39
C THR A 128 -19.99 -6.25 -8.74
N SER A 129 -19.59 -7.36 -9.38
CA SER A 129 -18.54 -8.24 -8.87
C SER A 129 -17.15 -7.64 -9.13
N THR A 130 -16.28 -7.73 -8.12
CA THR A 130 -14.87 -7.30 -8.21
C THR A 130 -13.91 -8.45 -8.56
N GLU A 131 -14.40 -9.69 -8.67
CA GLU A 131 -13.54 -10.87 -8.88
C GLU A 131 -12.73 -10.80 -10.18
N ALA A 132 -13.30 -10.22 -11.23
CA ALA A 132 -12.64 -10.07 -12.52
C ALA A 132 -11.31 -9.29 -12.43
N HIS A 133 -11.15 -8.42 -11.43
CA HIS A 133 -9.92 -7.66 -11.22
C HIS A 133 -8.74 -8.53 -10.80
N PHE A 134 -8.96 -9.76 -10.33
CA PHE A 134 -7.88 -10.70 -10.05
C PHE A 134 -7.05 -11.07 -11.29
N SER A 135 -7.66 -11.00 -12.47
CA SER A 135 -7.00 -11.32 -13.75
C SER A 135 -5.77 -10.45 -14.04
N TRP A 136 -5.75 -9.21 -13.54
CA TRP A 136 -4.63 -8.27 -13.68
C TRP A 136 -3.92 -7.99 -12.36
N LEU A 137 -4.61 -8.04 -11.21
CA LEU A 137 -4.00 -7.82 -9.90
C LEU A 137 -3.02 -8.94 -9.52
N VAL A 138 -3.38 -10.21 -9.72
CA VAL A 138 -2.51 -11.35 -9.39
C VAL A 138 -1.18 -11.32 -10.15
N PRO A 139 -1.14 -11.20 -11.49
CA PRO A 139 0.15 -11.10 -12.20
C PRO A 139 0.90 -9.82 -11.83
N LEU A 140 0.22 -8.70 -11.60
CA LEU A 140 0.86 -7.47 -11.16
C LEU A 140 1.59 -7.65 -9.82
N LEU A 141 0.97 -8.33 -8.85
CA LEU A 141 1.60 -8.64 -7.56
C LEU A 141 2.80 -9.57 -7.74
N ASN A 142 2.60 -10.71 -8.41
CA ASN A 142 3.62 -11.75 -8.53
C ASN A 142 4.83 -11.34 -9.37
N GLU A 143 4.62 -10.52 -10.40
CA GLU A 143 5.67 -10.22 -11.39
C GLU A 143 6.37 -8.88 -11.12
N TYR A 144 5.74 -7.96 -10.41
CA TYR A 144 6.29 -6.62 -10.18
C TYR A 144 6.49 -6.32 -8.69
N TYR A 145 5.43 -6.37 -7.88
CA TYR A 145 5.52 -5.96 -6.48
C TYR A 145 6.28 -6.96 -5.61
N ASP A 146 5.92 -8.25 -5.64
CA ASP A 146 6.54 -9.28 -4.81
C ASP A 146 8.06 -9.41 -5.06
N PRO A 147 8.58 -9.43 -6.30
CA PRO A 147 10.02 -9.43 -6.56
C PRO A 147 10.71 -8.16 -6.04
N MET A 148 10.09 -6.99 -6.20
CA MET A 148 10.61 -5.72 -5.69
C MET A 148 10.72 -5.75 -4.15
N TYR A 149 9.66 -6.20 -3.46
CA TYR A 149 9.64 -6.32 -2.00
C TYR A 149 10.68 -7.33 -1.49
N ARG A 150 10.78 -8.52 -2.10
CA ARG A 150 11.80 -9.52 -1.75
C ARG A 150 13.22 -8.95 -1.89
N TYR A 151 13.49 -8.24 -2.98
CA TYR A 151 14.78 -7.59 -3.21
C TYR A 151 15.08 -6.51 -2.15
N GLN A 152 14.10 -5.67 -1.81
CA GLN A 152 14.26 -4.62 -0.79
C GLN A 152 14.47 -5.21 0.61
N LEU A 153 13.71 -6.25 0.98
CA LEU A 153 13.86 -6.96 2.25
C LEU A 153 15.22 -7.68 2.32
N GLY A 154 15.69 -8.26 1.21
CA GLY A 154 16.99 -8.92 1.14
C GLY A 154 18.15 -7.99 1.50
N LYS A 155 18.08 -6.69 1.14
CA LYS A 155 19.08 -5.68 1.54
C LYS A 155 19.09 -5.37 3.03
N LYS A 156 18.02 -5.69 3.75
CA LYS A 156 17.83 -5.41 5.18
C LYS A 156 17.81 -6.70 6.01
N ALA A 157 18.18 -7.84 5.45
CA ALA A 157 18.00 -9.16 6.06
C ALA A 157 18.58 -9.26 7.49
N GLU A 158 19.77 -8.69 7.71
CA GLU A 158 20.45 -8.68 9.01
C GLU A 158 19.69 -7.94 10.12
N LYS A 159 18.77 -7.04 9.75
CA LYS A 159 17.98 -6.26 10.71
C LYS A 159 16.61 -6.88 10.99
N ILE A 160 16.21 -7.91 10.25
CA ILE A 160 14.92 -8.58 10.44
C ILE A 160 15.04 -9.47 11.69
N ILE A 161 14.31 -9.13 12.74
CA ILE A 161 14.31 -9.86 14.01
C ILE A 161 13.05 -10.69 14.23
N PHE A 162 12.01 -10.46 13.42
CA PHE A 162 10.76 -11.21 13.48
C PHE A 162 10.05 -11.21 12.12
N ARG A 163 9.32 -12.28 11.82
CA ARG A 163 8.55 -12.46 10.58
C ARG A 163 7.36 -13.37 10.85
N GLY A 164 6.16 -12.95 10.44
CA GLY A 164 4.93 -13.72 10.60
C GLY A 164 3.73 -13.01 9.99
N SER A 165 2.55 -13.58 10.15
CA SER A 165 1.30 -12.93 9.76
C SER A 165 1.09 -11.62 10.53
N TRP A 166 0.12 -10.81 10.12
CA TRP A 166 -0.24 -9.60 10.88
C TRP A 166 -0.54 -9.92 12.35
N GLN A 167 -1.21 -11.04 12.63
CA GLN A 167 -1.54 -11.47 13.98
C GLN A 167 -0.30 -11.84 14.79
N ASP A 168 0.65 -12.55 14.18
CA ASP A 168 1.90 -12.95 14.82
C ASP A 168 2.75 -11.72 15.19
N VAL A 169 2.86 -10.76 14.26
CA VAL A 169 3.61 -9.52 14.49
C VAL A 169 2.93 -8.69 15.57
N ALA A 170 1.59 -8.58 15.56
CA ALA A 170 0.85 -7.85 16.57
C ALA A 170 1.01 -8.47 17.98
N ALA A 171 0.97 -9.80 18.08
CA ALA A 171 1.23 -10.51 19.33
C ALA A 171 2.66 -10.26 19.83
N TRP A 172 3.66 -10.41 18.95
CA TRP A 172 5.07 -10.16 19.28
C TRP A 172 5.37 -8.70 19.67
N LEU A 173 4.61 -7.72 19.15
CA LEU A 173 4.73 -6.32 19.56
C LEU A 173 4.12 -6.02 20.93
N ALA A 174 3.17 -6.85 21.38
CA ALA A 174 2.48 -6.70 22.66
C ALA A 174 3.21 -7.37 23.82
N GLU A 175 4.18 -8.25 23.53
CA GLU A 175 5.18 -8.77 24.47
C GLU A 175 6.23 -7.72 24.86
#